data_AF-A0AAE3GH28-F1
#
_entry.id   AF-A0AAE3GH28-F1
#
_cell.length_a   1.000
_cell.length_b   1.000
_cell.length_c   1.000
_cell.angle_alpha   90.00
_cell.angle_beta   90.00
_cell.angle_gamma   90.00
#
_symmetry.space_group_name_H-M   'P 1'
#
loop_
_entity.id
_entity.type
_entity.pdbx_description
1 polymer ?
#
loop_
_entity_poly.entity_id
_entity_poly.type
_entity_poly.pdbx_seq_one_letter_code
_entity_poly.pdbx_strand_id
1 'polypeptide(L)'
;MMVTLKGERVLRAVRELLSVAVLVGLGVLTGCSSGGGTPTPTAPTSTSTTAAATSTTTTTTGPLLSRFGARLERQQLVRCDTDPFGSVCVQSIRNLGGTARDLVTIAGAMGEQYAGVVAEAQKVKAAADEWTEHCVHTDAGSTERSACLPTMGTLRTGSEAMLDRIYEVEQP
;
A
#
# COMPACT_ATOMS: atom_id res chain seq x y z
N MET A 1 -17.94 27.77 -18.53
CA MET A 1 -17.58 27.02 -17.30
C MET A 1 -18.35 25.71 -17.30
N MET A 2 -17.66 24.59 -17.55
CA MET A 2 -18.23 23.24 -17.46
C MET A 2 -17.14 22.34 -16.88
N VAL A 3 -17.32 21.92 -15.63
CA VAL A 3 -16.45 20.96 -14.94
C VAL A 3 -17.09 19.59 -15.12
N THR A 4 -16.33 18.68 -15.73
CA THR A 4 -16.77 17.31 -16.05
C THR A 4 -16.77 16.45 -14.78
N LEU A 5 -17.95 15.91 -14.44
CA LEU A 5 -18.15 14.89 -13.41
C LEU A 5 -17.38 13.61 -13.73
N LYS A 6 -16.35 13.29 -12.94
CA LYS A 6 -15.64 11.98 -12.98
C LYS A 6 -15.53 11.29 -11.61
N GLY A 7 -16.11 11.89 -10.56
CA GLY A 7 -15.99 11.42 -9.16
C GLY A 7 -17.03 10.40 -8.68
N GLU A 8 -18.14 10.18 -9.39
CA GLU A 8 -19.26 9.36 -8.87
C GLU A 8 -19.19 7.86 -9.18
N ARG A 9 -18.27 7.39 -10.03
CA ARG A 9 -18.19 5.97 -10.38
C ARG A 9 -17.35 5.13 -9.42
N VAL A 10 -16.48 5.75 -8.63
CA VAL A 10 -15.56 5.03 -7.72
C VAL A 10 -16.30 4.53 -6.48
N LEU A 11 -17.28 5.28 -5.95
CA LEU A 11 -18.03 4.87 -4.76
C LEU A 11 -18.98 3.69 -4.99
N ARG A 12 -19.43 3.44 -6.23
CA ARG A 12 -20.38 2.34 -6.52
C ARG A 12 -19.67 0.98 -6.66
N ALA A 13 -18.37 0.96 -6.97
CA ALA A 13 -17.61 -0.29 -7.09
C ALA A 13 -17.19 -0.89 -5.74
N VAL A 14 -16.97 -0.06 -4.71
CA VAL A 14 -16.53 -0.53 -3.38
C VAL A 14 -17.67 -1.22 -2.62
N ARG A 15 -18.93 -0.89 -2.90
CA ARG A 15 -20.09 -1.44 -2.17
C ARG A 15 -20.49 -2.86 -2.61
N GLU A 16 -20.09 -3.32 -3.80
CA GLU A 16 -20.43 -4.67 -4.30
C GLU A 16 -19.44 -5.76 -3.84
N LEU A 17 -18.23 -5.38 -3.41
CA LEU A 17 -17.20 -6.34 -2.95
C LEU A 17 -17.40 -6.84 -1.52
N LEU A 18 -18.28 -6.20 -0.74
CA LEU A 18 -18.54 -6.57 0.66
C LEU A 18 -19.63 -7.63 0.85
N SER A 19 -20.29 -8.09 -0.22
CA SER A 19 -21.44 -9.01 -0.12
C SER A 19 -21.15 -10.49 -0.44
N VAL A 20 -19.96 -10.85 -0.95
CA VAL A 20 -19.73 -12.23 -1.47
C VAL A 20 -18.68 -13.03 -0.68
N ALA A 21 -18.21 -12.51 0.45
CA ALA A 21 -17.17 -13.17 1.28
C ALA A 21 -17.73 -14.02 2.45
N VAL A 22 -18.95 -14.54 2.35
CA VAL A 22 -19.50 -15.47 3.36
C VAL A 22 -20.20 -16.64 2.68
N LEU A 23 -19.46 -17.73 2.51
CA LEU A 23 -19.85 -19.15 2.43
C LEU A 23 -18.66 -19.90 1.80
N VAL A 24 -17.61 -20.28 2.56
CA VAL A 24 -17.58 -21.54 3.35
C VAL A 24 -18.10 -22.68 2.46
N GLY A 25 -17.29 -23.48 1.75
CA GLY A 25 -16.12 -24.18 2.26
C GLY A 25 -16.54 -25.24 3.28
N LEU A 26 -17.11 -26.38 2.85
CA LEU A 26 -17.08 -27.69 3.55
C LEU A 26 -17.92 -28.75 2.79
N GLY A 27 -17.40 -29.99 2.66
CA GLY A 27 -18.15 -31.21 2.28
C GLY A 27 -17.72 -31.80 0.93
N VAL A 28 -16.73 -32.71 0.78
CA VAL A 28 -16.52 -34.07 1.33
C VAL A 28 -17.44 -35.15 0.72
N LEU A 29 -16.81 -36.01 -0.10
CA LEU A 29 -16.97 -37.47 -0.30
C LEU A 29 -18.25 -38.10 -0.91
N THR A 30 -17.93 -39.16 -1.68
CA THR A 30 -18.68 -40.41 -1.97
C THR A 30 -19.60 -40.48 -3.18
N GLY A 31 -19.33 -41.48 -4.02
CA GLY A 31 -20.18 -41.93 -5.12
C GLY A 31 -19.53 -43.01 -5.98
N CYS A 32 -19.27 -44.19 -5.41
CA CYS A 32 -18.98 -45.41 -6.17
C CYS A 32 -20.22 -46.30 -6.09
N SER A 33 -20.93 -46.53 -7.20
CA SER A 33 -21.64 -47.79 -7.48
C SER A 33 -22.15 -47.85 -8.93
N SER A 34 -22.24 -49.09 -9.42
CA SER A 34 -22.31 -49.61 -10.79
C SER A 34 -23.68 -49.61 -11.48
N GLY A 35 -23.70 -49.65 -12.83
CA GLY A 35 -24.85 -50.14 -13.62
C GLY A 35 -24.80 -49.77 -15.11
N GLY A 36 -24.65 -50.76 -16.00
CA GLY A 36 -24.53 -50.57 -17.46
C GLY A 36 -25.85 -50.35 -18.21
N GLY A 37 -25.72 -49.90 -19.47
CA GLY A 37 -26.80 -49.85 -20.47
C GLY A 37 -26.65 -48.71 -21.49
N THR A 38 -26.04 -48.99 -22.64
CA THR A 38 -26.16 -48.23 -23.90
C THR A 38 -27.39 -48.71 -24.69
N PRO A 39 -27.93 -48.02 -25.75
CA PRO A 39 -27.54 -46.73 -26.34
C PRO A 39 -28.71 -45.78 -26.84
N THR A 40 -28.31 -44.55 -27.24
CA THR A 40 -28.85 -43.68 -28.34
C THR A 40 -30.22 -42.93 -28.20
N PRO A 41 -30.45 -41.80 -28.91
CA PRO A 41 -29.69 -40.54 -28.96
C PRO A 41 -30.60 -39.29 -28.91
N THR A 42 -30.23 -38.18 -28.26
CA THR A 42 -30.91 -36.90 -28.55
C THR A 42 -29.99 -35.69 -28.35
N ALA A 43 -29.77 -35.00 -29.47
CA ALA A 43 -29.28 -33.62 -29.66
C ALA A 43 -27.93 -33.22 -29.01
N PRO A 44 -26.89 -32.91 -29.82
CA PRO A 44 -25.88 -31.97 -29.36
C PRO A 44 -26.49 -30.57 -29.40
N THR A 45 -27.03 -30.11 -28.27
CA THR A 45 -27.15 -28.67 -28.06
C THR A 45 -25.73 -28.16 -27.89
N SER A 46 -25.20 -27.52 -28.94
CA SER A 46 -23.94 -26.78 -28.87
C SER A 46 -24.12 -25.66 -27.86
N THR A 47 -23.84 -25.93 -26.59
CA THR A 47 -23.61 -24.88 -25.61
C THR A 47 -22.23 -24.32 -25.94
N SER A 48 -22.21 -23.22 -26.69
CA SER A 48 -21.05 -22.35 -26.80
C SER A 48 -20.70 -21.89 -25.40
N THR A 49 -19.85 -22.66 -24.72
CA THR A 49 -19.21 -22.24 -23.48
C THR A 49 -18.16 -21.24 -23.93
N THR A 50 -18.56 -19.97 -24.01
CA THR A 50 -17.60 -18.87 -24.06
C THR A 50 -16.78 -19.00 -22.80
N ALA A 51 -15.61 -19.63 -22.90
CA ALA A 51 -14.60 -19.59 -21.87
C ALA A 51 -14.26 -18.10 -21.72
N ALA A 52 -14.89 -17.46 -20.74
CA ALA A 52 -14.47 -16.16 -20.27
C ALA A 52 -13.04 -16.37 -19.81
N ALA A 53 -12.08 -15.97 -20.65
CA ALA A 53 -10.71 -15.82 -20.22
C ALA A 53 -10.77 -14.82 -19.07
N THR A 54 -10.75 -15.36 -17.85
CA THR A 54 -10.47 -14.55 -16.68
C THR A 54 -9.04 -14.09 -16.89
N SER A 55 -8.90 -12.90 -17.49
CA SER A 55 -7.66 -12.15 -17.46
C SER A 55 -7.33 -11.99 -16.00
N THR A 56 -6.51 -12.91 -15.49
CA THR A 56 -5.95 -12.83 -14.17
C THR A 56 -4.89 -11.78 -14.32
N THR A 57 -5.30 -10.51 -14.13
CA THR A 57 -4.37 -9.39 -14.05
C THR A 57 -3.47 -9.69 -12.88
N THR A 58 -2.35 -10.34 -13.18
CA THR A 58 -1.28 -10.56 -12.22
C THR A 58 -0.66 -9.19 -12.06
N THR A 59 -1.16 -8.41 -11.10
CA THR A 59 -0.50 -7.17 -10.67
C THR A 59 0.86 -7.61 -10.18
N THR A 60 1.85 -7.55 -11.05
CA THR A 60 3.23 -7.88 -10.71
C THR A 60 3.66 -6.78 -9.76
N THR A 61 3.53 -7.06 -8.46
CA THR A 61 3.90 -6.11 -7.42
C THR A 61 5.41 -6.02 -7.48
N GLY A 62 5.94 -4.85 -7.85
CA GLY A 62 7.38 -4.66 -7.95
C GLY A 62 8.11 -4.96 -6.64
N PRO A 63 9.43 -5.18 -6.71
CA PRO A 63 10.23 -5.63 -5.56
C PRO A 63 10.18 -4.67 -4.36
N LEU A 64 10.15 -3.35 -4.58
CA LEU A 64 10.02 -2.38 -3.49
C LEU A 64 8.59 -2.30 -2.97
N LEU A 65 7.56 -2.33 -3.82
CA LEU A 65 6.17 -2.37 -3.37
C LEU A 65 5.88 -3.61 -2.52
N SER A 66 6.42 -4.77 -2.90
CA SER A 66 6.27 -6.01 -2.14
C SER A 66 6.91 -5.91 -0.74
N ARG A 67 8.07 -5.24 -0.62
CA ARG A 67 8.79 -5.10 0.66
C ARG A 67 8.28 -3.98 1.54
N PHE A 68 7.95 -2.83 0.95
CA PHE A 68 7.73 -1.59 1.68
C PHE A 68 6.29 -1.08 1.59
N GLY A 69 5.53 -1.48 0.58
CA GLY A 69 4.18 -0.96 0.30
C GLY A 69 3.28 -0.95 1.52
N ALA A 70 2.98 -2.14 2.05
CA ALA A 70 2.13 -2.29 3.23
C ALA A 70 2.72 -1.67 4.52
N ARG A 71 4.05 -1.46 4.59
CA ARG A 71 4.66 -0.79 5.76
C ARG A 71 4.45 0.72 5.67
N LEU A 72 4.70 1.32 4.51
CA LEU A 72 4.54 2.75 4.27
C LEU A 72 3.06 3.17 4.33
N GLU A 73 2.13 2.36 3.81
CA GLU A 73 0.69 2.63 3.87
C GLU A 73 0.16 2.72 5.32
N ARG A 74 0.77 1.93 6.22
CA ARG A 74 0.43 1.91 7.65
C ARG A 74 1.15 2.98 8.46
N GLN A 75 2.20 3.61 7.92
CA GLN A 75 3.02 4.61 8.63
C GLN A 75 2.45 6.03 8.51
N GLN A 76 1.14 6.17 8.68
CA GLN A 76 0.51 7.49 8.73
C GLN A 76 0.71 8.12 10.12
N LEU A 77 1.27 9.33 10.14
CA LEU A 77 1.56 10.07 11.38
C LEU A 77 0.32 10.77 11.98
N VAL A 78 -0.90 10.24 11.79
CA VAL A 78 -2.17 10.86 12.26
C VAL A 78 -2.14 11.15 13.77
N ARG A 79 -1.43 10.33 14.56
CA ARG A 79 -1.28 10.53 16.01
C ARG A 79 -0.33 11.66 16.41
N CYS A 80 0.39 12.25 15.46
CA CYS A 80 1.28 13.38 15.68
C CYS A 80 0.58 14.75 15.60
N ASP A 81 -0.69 14.79 15.19
CA ASP A 81 -1.41 16.05 15.00
C ASP A 81 -1.82 16.71 16.31
N THR A 82 -2.07 15.91 17.35
CA THR A 82 -2.46 16.38 18.68
C THR A 82 -1.27 16.54 19.62
N ASP A 83 -0.28 15.67 19.53
CA ASP A 83 0.93 15.71 20.36
C ASP A 83 2.18 15.29 19.55
N PRO A 84 2.80 16.23 18.82
CA PRO A 84 3.94 15.91 17.95
C PRO A 84 5.18 15.48 18.75
N PHE A 85 5.31 15.92 20.00
CA PHE A 85 6.45 15.55 20.85
C PHE A 85 6.15 14.38 21.78
N GLY A 86 4.91 13.87 21.76
CA GLY A 86 4.50 12.71 22.53
C GLY A 86 5.25 11.45 22.12
N SER A 87 5.49 10.56 23.09
CA SER A 87 6.26 9.32 22.89
C SER A 87 5.74 8.46 21.73
N VAL A 88 4.41 8.43 21.53
CA VAL A 88 3.77 7.71 20.43
C VAL A 88 4.14 8.31 19.07
N CYS A 89 4.10 9.64 18.94
CA CYS A 89 4.51 10.31 17.71
C CYS A 89 6.00 10.12 17.44
N VAL A 90 6.84 10.33 18.45
CA VAL A 90 8.31 10.15 18.36
C VAL A 90 8.66 8.72 17.93
N GLN A 91 8.01 7.71 18.49
CA GLN A 91 8.23 6.32 18.08
C GLN A 91 7.79 6.07 16.63
N SER A 92 6.69 6.71 16.20
CA SER A 92 6.19 6.59 14.82
C SER A 92 7.17 7.23 13.83
N ILE A 93 7.74 8.38 14.18
CA ILE A 93 8.78 9.06 13.38
C ILE A 93 10.07 8.23 13.35
N ARG A 94 10.51 7.64 14.46
CA ARG A 94 11.66 6.70 14.47
C ARG A 94 11.43 5.52 13.54
N ASN A 95 10.22 4.94 13.56
CA ASN A 95 9.87 3.83 12.68
C ASN A 95 9.86 4.25 11.21
N LEU A 96 9.34 5.45 10.90
CA LEU A 96 9.38 6.01 9.54
C LEU A 96 10.81 6.27 9.06
N GLY A 97 11.65 6.88 9.90
CA GLY A 97 13.07 7.08 9.63
C GLY A 97 13.81 5.77 9.41
N GLY A 98 13.50 4.73 10.19
CA GLY A 98 14.00 3.37 9.98
C GLY A 98 13.62 2.81 8.61
N THR A 99 12.33 2.89 8.23
CA THR A 99 11.87 2.49 6.89
C THR A 99 12.60 3.25 5.78
N ALA A 100 12.77 4.57 5.95
CA ALA A 100 13.47 5.40 4.98
C ALA A 100 14.94 5.00 4.81
N ARG A 101 15.65 4.67 5.89
CA ARG A 101 17.03 4.15 5.82
C ARG A 101 17.13 2.81 5.09
N ASP A 102 16.21 1.89 5.40
CA ASP A 102 16.13 0.59 4.74
C ASP A 102 15.86 0.78 3.23
N LEU A 103 14.96 1.70 2.90
CA LEU A 103 14.60 2.02 1.51
C LEU A 103 15.78 2.63 0.75
N VAL A 104 16.50 3.60 1.32
CA VAL A 104 17.73 4.17 0.72
C VAL A 104 18.74 3.07 0.41
N THR A 105 18.96 2.16 1.35
CA THR A 105 19.95 1.09 1.22
C THR A 105 19.56 0.09 0.14
N ILE A 106 18.31 -0.37 0.15
CA ILE A 106 17.84 -1.39 -0.78
C ILE A 106 17.66 -0.80 -2.18
N ALA A 107 16.99 0.35 -2.32
CA ALA A 107 16.78 0.99 -3.61
C ALA A 107 18.10 1.45 -4.25
N GLY A 108 19.06 1.94 -3.44
CA GLY A 108 20.40 2.31 -3.91
C GLY A 108 21.19 1.13 -4.48
N ALA A 109 20.98 -0.09 -3.96
CA ALA A 109 21.61 -1.30 -4.49
C ALA A 109 20.95 -1.84 -5.77
N MET A 110 19.74 -1.36 -6.12
CA MET A 110 18.95 -1.86 -7.25
C MET A 110 19.22 -1.13 -8.57
N GLY A 111 19.87 0.04 -8.54
CA GLY A 111 20.31 0.77 -9.74
C GLY A 111 19.72 2.17 -9.87
N GLU A 112 20.19 2.90 -10.89
CA GLU A 112 19.88 4.33 -11.11
C GLU A 112 18.40 4.61 -11.38
N GLN A 113 17.64 3.63 -11.90
CA GLN A 113 16.20 3.78 -12.10
C GLN A 113 15.44 4.08 -10.80
N TYR A 114 16.01 3.75 -9.64
CA TYR A 114 15.46 4.05 -8.32
C TYR A 114 16.04 5.32 -7.67
N ALA A 115 16.83 6.14 -8.39
CA ALA A 115 17.45 7.33 -7.82
C ALA A 115 16.43 8.33 -7.22
N GLY A 116 15.24 8.45 -7.84
CA GLY A 116 14.14 9.27 -7.30
C GLY A 116 13.60 8.75 -5.97
N VAL A 117 13.49 7.43 -5.83
CA VAL A 117 13.10 6.77 -4.56
C VAL A 117 14.15 7.01 -3.48
N VAL A 118 15.43 6.84 -3.83
CA VAL A 118 16.56 7.08 -2.91
C VAL A 118 16.57 8.52 -2.42
N ALA A 119 16.43 9.49 -3.33
CA ALA A 119 16.45 10.91 -2.99
C ALA A 119 15.29 11.28 -2.04
N GLU A 120 14.09 10.76 -2.29
CA GLU A 120 12.94 11.04 -1.42
C GLU A 120 13.10 10.39 -0.05
N ALA A 121 13.55 9.13 -0.01
CA ALA A 121 13.82 8.43 1.24
C ALA A 121 14.93 9.12 2.06
N GLN A 122 15.96 9.68 1.42
CA GLN A 122 16.99 10.47 2.12
C GLN A 122 16.42 11.72 2.79
N LYS A 123 15.47 12.42 2.16
CA LYS A 123 14.80 13.59 2.78
C LYS A 123 14.02 13.18 4.03
N VAL A 124 13.23 12.11 3.94
CA VAL A 124 12.43 11.61 5.07
C VAL A 124 13.33 11.13 6.20
N LYS A 125 14.40 10.41 5.86
CA LYS A 125 15.45 10.01 6.82
C LYS A 125 16.01 11.24 7.55
N ALA A 126 16.48 12.25 6.83
CA ALA A 126 17.10 13.43 7.43
C ALA A 126 16.11 14.19 8.34
N ALA A 127 14.85 14.33 7.92
CA ALA A 127 13.81 14.94 8.73
C ALA A 127 13.52 14.11 10.00
N ALA A 128 13.55 12.77 9.92
CA ALA A 128 13.32 11.90 11.06
C ALA A 128 14.50 11.93 12.05
N ASP A 129 15.73 11.96 11.54
CA ASP A 129 16.94 12.09 12.35
C ASP A 129 16.94 13.44 13.06
N GLU A 130 16.70 14.56 12.35
CA GLU A 130 16.54 15.90 12.94
C GLU A 130 15.48 15.92 14.05
N TRP A 131 14.30 15.34 13.79
CA TRP A 131 13.24 15.30 14.79
C TRP A 131 13.66 14.51 16.04
N THR A 132 14.23 13.33 15.85
CA THR A 132 14.45 12.36 16.93
C THR A 132 15.76 12.55 17.69
N GLU A 133 16.73 13.24 17.11
CA GLU A 133 18.04 13.53 17.72
C GLU A 133 18.15 14.97 18.22
N HIS A 134 17.37 15.89 17.67
CA HIS A 134 17.40 17.30 18.07
C HIS A 134 16.07 17.75 18.67
N CYS A 135 14.99 17.70 17.90
CA CYS A 135 13.73 18.37 18.28
C CYS A 135 13.09 17.84 19.56
N VAL A 136 13.13 16.53 19.80
CA VAL A 136 12.55 15.93 21.01
C VAL A 136 13.29 16.29 22.29
N HIS A 137 14.52 16.80 22.19
CA HIS A 137 15.35 17.19 23.32
C HIS A 137 15.28 18.69 23.64
N THR A 138 14.55 19.47 22.83
CA THR A 138 14.35 20.91 23.07
C THR A 138 13.38 21.16 24.23
N ASP A 139 13.66 22.21 25.01
CA ASP A 139 12.82 22.58 26.15
C ASP A 139 11.39 22.94 25.72
N ALA A 140 10.42 22.52 26.52
CA ALA A 140 9.02 22.82 26.26
C ALA A 140 8.79 24.35 26.24
N GLY A 141 8.13 24.85 25.20
CA GLY A 141 7.86 26.29 25.02
C GLY A 141 9.04 27.13 24.52
N SER A 142 10.20 26.52 24.24
CA SER A 142 11.33 27.23 23.64
C SER A 142 11.07 27.62 22.19
N THR A 143 11.77 28.66 21.73
CA THR A 143 11.80 29.06 20.31
C THR A 143 12.40 27.96 19.44
N GLU A 144 13.38 27.22 19.95
CA GLU A 144 14.00 26.05 19.29
C GLU A 144 12.97 24.96 19.01
N ARG A 145 12.11 24.64 19.99
CA ARG A 145 11.02 23.68 19.82
C ARG A 145 10.01 24.11 18.76
N SER A 146 9.76 25.41 18.64
CA SER A 146 8.88 25.96 17.61
C SER A 146 9.52 25.88 16.22
N ALA A 147 10.85 26.06 16.13
CA ALA A 147 11.61 25.93 14.89
C ALA A 147 11.65 24.49 14.35
N CYS A 148 11.34 23.49 15.19
CA CYS A 148 11.24 22.09 14.79
C CYS A 148 9.92 21.73 14.10
N LEU A 149 8.82 22.44 14.39
CA LEU A 149 7.49 22.11 13.85
C LEU A 149 7.42 22.02 12.31
N PRO A 150 8.16 22.84 11.52
CA PRO A 150 8.22 22.68 10.06
C PRO A 150 8.69 21.29 9.60
N THR A 151 9.59 20.63 10.33
CA THR A 151 10.09 19.28 10.02
C THR A 151 8.97 18.24 10.02
N MET A 152 7.90 18.47 10.82
CA MET A 152 6.70 17.64 10.79
C MET A 152 5.96 17.69 9.46
N GLY A 153 6.07 18.78 8.70
CA GLY A 153 5.47 18.88 7.37
C GLY A 153 6.02 17.83 6.43
N THR A 154 7.35 17.71 6.37
CA THR A 154 8.04 16.67 5.57
C THR A 154 7.72 15.26 6.07
N LEU A 155 7.68 15.06 7.38
CA LEU A 155 7.40 13.74 7.96
C LEU A 155 5.97 13.28 7.71
N ARG A 156 4.99 14.19 7.75
CA ARG A 156 3.56 13.88 7.52
C ARG A 156 3.31 13.29 6.15
N THR A 157 3.95 13.83 5.11
CA THR A 157 3.77 13.35 3.72
C THR A 157 4.86 12.36 3.30
N GLY A 158 5.83 12.07 4.16
CA GLY A 158 7.01 11.30 3.78
C GLY A 158 6.71 9.86 3.37
N SER A 159 5.78 9.18 4.05
CA SER A 159 5.38 7.81 3.68
C SER A 159 4.69 7.75 2.32
N GLU A 160 3.79 8.70 2.05
CA GLU A 160 3.08 8.82 0.77
C GLU A 160 4.03 9.20 -0.35
N ALA A 161 4.90 10.19 -0.14
CA ALA A 161 5.89 10.61 -1.13
C ALA A 161 6.87 9.47 -1.50
N MET A 162 7.31 8.67 -0.53
CA MET A 162 8.13 7.49 -0.82
C MET A 162 7.35 6.42 -1.60
N LEU A 163 6.08 6.15 -1.24
CA LEU A 163 5.22 5.23 -1.97
C LEU A 163 5.01 5.68 -3.41
N ASP A 164 4.69 6.96 -3.63
CA ASP A 164 4.45 7.52 -4.96
C ASP A 164 5.68 7.34 -5.85
N ARG A 165 6.88 7.62 -5.34
CA ARG A 165 8.13 7.37 -6.09
C ARG A 165 8.34 5.90 -6.41
N ILE A 166 7.97 4.99 -5.52
CA ILE A 166 8.06 3.55 -5.80
C ILE A 166 7.05 3.17 -6.89
N TYR A 167 5.81 3.65 -6.81
CA TYR A 167 4.76 3.40 -7.80
C TYR A 167 5.15 3.94 -9.19
N GLU A 168 5.71 5.14 -9.27
CA GLU A 168 6.20 5.73 -10.53
C GLU A 168 7.23 4.84 -11.25
N VAL A 169 8.05 4.10 -10.50
CA VAL A 169 9.10 3.22 -11.06
C VAL A 169 8.55 1.81 -11.35
N GLU A 170 7.72 1.25 -10.46
CA GLU A 170 7.33 -0.15 -10.50
C GLU A 170 5.94 -0.40 -11.13
N GLN A 171 5.13 0.63 -11.30
CA GLN A 171 3.82 0.60 -11.95
C GLN A 171 3.60 1.82 -12.87
N PRO A 172 4.42 1.99 -13.93
CA PRO A 172 4.32 3.13 -14.86
C PRO A 172 3.08 3.09 -15.77
#